data_AF-A0A139PGX6-F1
#
_entry.id   AF-A0A139PGX6-F1
#
_cell.length_a   1.000
_cell.length_b   1.000
_cell.length_c   1.000
_cell.angle_alpha   90.00
_cell.angle_beta   90.00
_cell.angle_gamma   90.00
#
_symmetry.space_group_name_H-M   'P 1'
#
loop_
_entity.id
_entity.type
_entity.pdbx_description
1 polymer ?
#
loop_
_entity_poly.entity_id
_entity_poly.type
_entity_poly.pdbx_seq_one_letter_code
_entity_poly.pdbx_strand_id
1 'polypeptide(L)'
;MGNLFVLVFSPEVVAAGASTALAGLFAAIVSLRFIARSPYIRYLGQRYTALILINILFSFMPGISLAGHLGGLVGGGILAFVFPVYGEQDSVKKSWRWGALALYTAGAILLYAWPFIFHPFFDL
;
A
#
# COMPACT_ATOMS: atom_id res chain seq x y z
N MET A 1 -5.44 0.03 3.25
CA MET A 1 -4.32 -0.75 3.82
C MET A 1 -3.52 0.00 4.87
N GLY A 2 -3.04 1.23 4.62
CA GLY A 2 -2.24 1.99 5.61
C GLY A 2 -2.84 2.05 7.01
N ASN A 3 -4.04 2.63 7.18
CA ASN A 3 -4.69 2.68 8.50
C ASN A 3 -5.01 1.31 9.10
N LEU A 4 -5.23 0.26 8.28
CA LEU A 4 -5.43 -1.10 8.79
C LEU A 4 -4.15 -1.68 9.38
N PHE A 5 -2.99 -1.33 8.83
CA PHE A 5 -1.71 -1.68 9.43
C PHE A 5 -1.47 -0.90 10.72
N VAL A 6 -1.84 0.38 10.78
CA VAL A 6 -1.75 1.16 12.04
C VAL A 6 -2.61 0.51 13.13
N LEU A 7 -3.86 0.16 12.80
CA LEU A 7 -4.78 -0.49 13.72
C LEU A 7 -4.20 -1.77 14.37
N VAL A 8 -3.43 -2.56 13.62
CA VAL A 8 -2.90 -3.85 14.09
C VAL A 8 -1.53 -3.70 14.74
N PHE A 9 -0.65 -2.84 14.22
CA PHE A 9 0.77 -2.82 14.59
C PHE A 9 1.21 -1.56 15.34
N SER A 10 0.39 -0.50 15.39
CA SER A 10 0.68 0.73 16.14
C SER A 10 -0.63 1.42 16.58
N PRO A 11 -1.52 0.73 17.33
CA PRO A 11 -2.84 1.23 17.70
C PRO A 11 -2.81 2.52 18.54
N GLU A 12 -1.70 2.79 19.23
CA GLU A 12 -1.46 3.97 20.06
C GLU A 12 -1.21 5.27 19.26
N VAL A 13 -0.99 5.19 17.95
CA VAL A 13 -0.69 6.36 17.09
C VAL A 13 -1.94 6.85 16.37
N VAL A 14 -2.21 8.16 16.44
CA VAL A 14 -3.33 8.80 15.72
C VAL A 14 -3.14 8.68 14.20
N ALA A 15 -4.03 7.94 13.54
CA ALA A 15 -3.96 7.70 12.10
C ALA A 15 -4.85 8.67 11.30
N ALA A 16 -4.28 9.77 10.80
CA ALA A 16 -4.98 10.68 9.87
C ALA A 16 -5.03 10.14 8.41
N GLY A 17 -4.19 9.18 8.06
CA GLY A 17 -4.26 8.40 6.82
C GLY A 17 -3.78 9.07 5.53
N ALA A 18 -3.72 10.40 5.43
CA ALA A 18 -3.35 11.11 4.20
C ALA A 18 -1.97 10.73 3.65
N SER A 19 -0.93 10.71 4.51
CA SER A 19 0.43 10.34 4.11
C SER A 19 0.54 8.85 3.71
N THR A 20 -0.25 7.98 4.35
CA THR A 20 -0.29 6.55 4.03
C THR A 20 -0.92 6.31 2.64
N ALA A 21 -1.90 7.13 2.25
CA ALA A 21 -2.47 7.10 0.90
C ALA A 21 -1.46 7.54 -0.16
N LEU A 22 -0.65 8.56 0.12
CA LEU A 22 0.45 8.98 -0.75
C LEU A 22 1.50 7.87 -0.90
N ALA A 23 1.90 7.22 0.19
CA ALA A 23 2.80 6.07 0.14
C ALA A 23 2.22 4.97 -0.78
N GLY A 24 0.93 4.65 -0.65
CA GLY A 24 0.26 3.71 -1.53
C GLY A 24 0.25 4.14 -3.00
N LEU A 25 -0.03 5.40 -3.30
CA LEU A 25 0.02 5.90 -4.66
C LEU A 25 1.43 5.79 -5.26
N PHE A 26 2.46 6.17 -4.50
CA PHE A 26 3.84 6.08 -4.95
C PHE A 26 4.25 4.62 -5.20
N ALA A 27 3.87 3.70 -4.32
CA ALA A 27 4.12 2.27 -4.52
C ALA A 27 3.40 1.72 -5.75
N ALA A 28 2.18 2.18 -6.03
CA ALA A 28 1.47 1.79 -7.25
C ALA A 28 2.24 2.25 -8.49
N ILE A 29 2.66 3.52 -8.55
CA ILE A 29 3.43 4.09 -9.66
C ILE A 29 4.80 3.39 -9.84
N VAL A 30 5.50 3.11 -8.73
CA VAL A 30 6.77 2.37 -8.76
C VAL A 30 6.56 0.94 -9.26
N SER A 31 5.50 0.27 -8.85
CA SER A 31 5.19 -1.09 -9.30
C SER A 31 4.89 -1.14 -10.81
N LEU A 32 4.24 -0.09 -11.33
CA LEU A 32 4.00 0.05 -12.76
C LEU A 32 5.29 0.12 -13.59
N ARG A 33 6.44 0.53 -13.03
CA ARG A 33 7.73 0.46 -13.74
C ARG A 33 8.07 -0.97 -14.20
N PHE A 34 7.70 -1.97 -13.41
CA PHE A 34 8.02 -3.38 -13.72
C PHE A 34 6.96 -4.03 -14.63
N ILE A 35 5.76 -3.48 -14.63
CA ILE A 35 4.63 -3.98 -15.43
C ILE A 35 4.61 -3.33 -16.82
N ALA A 36 4.90 -2.03 -16.87
CA ALA A 36 4.80 -1.22 -18.07
C ALA A 36 6.00 -1.40 -19.01
N ARG A 37 5.73 -1.35 -20.31
CA ARG A 37 6.69 -1.32 -21.42
C ARG A 37 7.09 0.11 -21.77
N SER A 38 6.24 1.09 -21.49
CA SER A 38 6.46 2.50 -21.77
C SER A 38 7.70 3.04 -21.02
N PRO A 39 8.69 3.59 -21.74
CA PRO A 39 9.87 4.22 -21.13
C PRO A 39 9.49 5.37 -20.19
N TYR A 40 8.43 6.11 -20.51
CA TYR A 40 7.92 7.20 -19.68
C TYR A 40 7.44 6.73 -18.31
N ILE A 41 6.64 5.65 -18.26
CA ILE A 41 6.13 5.10 -17.00
C ILE A 41 7.27 4.53 -16.16
N ARG A 42 8.26 3.90 -16.80
CA ARG A 42 9.46 3.39 -16.12
C ARG A 42 10.28 4.51 -15.48
N TYR A 43 10.47 5.60 -16.22
CA TYR A 43 11.15 6.80 -15.73
C TYR A 43 10.39 7.47 -14.58
N LEU A 44 9.06 7.57 -14.72
CA LEU A 44 8.19 8.08 -13.67
C LEU A 44 8.35 7.25 -12.39
N GLY A 45 8.26 5.92 -12.48
CA GLY A 45 8.47 5.03 -11.34
C GLY A 45 9.82 5.24 -10.64
N GLN A 46 10.91 5.42 -11.38
CA GLN A 46 12.23 5.69 -10.79
C GLN A 46 12.25 6.97 -9.94
N ARG A 47 11.60 8.06 -10.40
CA ARG A 47 11.53 9.31 -9.64
C ARG A 47 10.72 9.15 -8.35
N TYR A 48 9.65 8.37 -8.41
CA TYR A 48 8.78 8.14 -7.25
C TYR A 48 9.41 7.22 -6.19
N THR A 49 10.42 6.41 -6.54
CA THR A 49 11.19 5.65 -5.55
C THR A 49 11.86 6.58 -4.53
N ALA A 50 12.42 7.71 -4.97
CA ALA A 50 13.04 8.68 -4.05
C ALA A 50 12.02 9.24 -3.05
N LEU A 51 10.79 9.52 -3.50
CA LEU A 51 9.70 10.01 -2.63
C LEU A 51 9.29 8.97 -1.60
N ILE A 52 9.26 7.67 -1.96
CA ILE A 52 9.02 6.57 -1.00
C ILE A 52 10.10 6.55 0.07
N LEU A 53 11.37 6.65 -0.31
CA LEU A 53 12.48 6.62 0.65
C LEU A 53 12.40 7.79 1.64
N ILE A 54 12.10 8.99 1.13
CA ILE A 54 11.91 10.18 1.97
C ILE A 54 10.72 9.98 2.92
N ASN A 55 9.61 9.44 2.42
CA ASN A 55 8.40 9.21 3.22
C ASN A 55 8.62 8.16 4.33
N ILE A 56 9.39 7.10 4.04
CA ILE A 56 9.85 6.13 5.04
C ILE A 56 10.79 6.79 6.05
N LEU A 57 11.72 7.64 5.63
CA LEU A 57 12.62 8.35 6.55
C LEU A 57 11.84 9.24 7.54
N PHE A 58 10.83 9.97 7.05
CA PHE A 58 9.96 10.76 7.92
C PHE A 58 9.14 9.89 8.89
N SER A 59 8.92 8.61 8.58
CA SER A 59 8.19 7.70 9.46
C SER A 59 8.89 7.41 10.78
N PHE A 60 10.17 7.74 10.92
CA PHE A 60 10.91 7.59 12.17
C PHE A 60 10.72 8.79 13.12
N MET A 61 10.03 9.85 12.69
CA MET A 61 9.70 10.96 13.57
C MET A 61 8.60 10.57 14.56
N PRO A 62 8.64 11.07 15.81
CA PRO A 62 7.62 10.80 16.81
C PRO A 62 6.21 11.17 16.32
N GLY A 63 5.24 10.29 16.56
CA GLY A 63 3.85 10.49 16.16
C GLY A 63 3.53 10.16 14.70
N ILE A 64 4.51 9.68 13.91
CA ILE A 64 4.28 9.20 12.54
C ILE A 64 4.33 7.67 12.52
N SER A 65 3.28 7.02 11.99
CA SER A 65 3.23 5.56 11.95
C SER A 65 4.00 4.99 10.76
N LEU A 66 5.13 4.32 11.04
CA LEU A 66 5.85 3.50 10.06
C LEU A 66 4.97 2.34 9.54
N ALA A 67 4.20 1.70 10.42
CA ALA A 67 3.25 0.66 10.03
C ALA A 67 2.25 1.16 8.99
N GLY A 68 1.75 2.39 9.16
CA GLY A 68 0.84 3.03 8.21
C GLY A 68 1.46 3.22 6.83
N HIS A 69 2.70 3.69 6.75
CA HIS A 69 3.39 3.85 5.46
C HIS A 69 3.71 2.50 4.81
N LEU A 70 4.19 1.51 5.57
CA LEU A 70 4.42 0.16 5.05
C LEU A 70 3.13 -0.48 4.54
N GLY A 71 2.03 -0.36 5.28
CA GLY A 71 0.72 -0.83 4.84
C GLY A 71 0.22 -0.09 3.59
N GLY A 72 0.49 1.20 3.49
CA GLY A 72 0.28 2.00 2.28
C GLY A 72 1.06 1.42 1.10
N LEU A 73 2.37 1.24 1.24
CA LEU A 73 3.25 0.71 0.20
C LEU A 73 2.82 -0.68 -0.29
N VAL A 74 2.56 -1.61 0.63
CA VAL A 74 2.10 -2.96 0.30
C VAL A 74 0.76 -2.91 -0.44
N GLY A 75 -0.21 -2.17 0.09
CA GLY A 75 -1.52 -2.03 -0.53
C GLY A 75 -1.46 -1.41 -1.93
N GLY A 76 -0.68 -0.35 -2.09
CA GLY A 76 -0.47 0.33 -3.37
C GLY A 76 0.21 -0.54 -4.41
N GLY A 77 1.24 -1.29 -4.00
CA GLY A 77 1.93 -2.23 -4.88
C GLY A 77 1.03 -3.34 -5.40
N ILE A 78 0.16 -3.90 -4.55
CA ILE A 78 -0.84 -4.89 -4.97
C ILE A 78 -1.85 -4.26 -5.94
N LEU A 79 -2.34 -3.05 -5.66
CA LEU A 79 -3.32 -2.36 -6.52
C LEU A 79 -2.79 -2.04 -7.91
N ALA A 80 -1.48 -1.92 -8.11
CA ALA A 80 -0.90 -1.75 -9.45
C ALA A 80 -1.22 -2.92 -10.40
N PHE A 81 -1.39 -4.13 -9.86
CA PHE A 81 -1.80 -5.31 -10.64
C PHE A 81 -3.31 -5.35 -10.89
N VAL A 82 -4.11 -4.71 -10.02
CA VAL A 82 -5.57 -4.59 -10.21
C VAL A 82 -5.88 -3.57 -11.31
N PHE A 83 -5.18 -2.42 -11.27
CA PHE A 83 -5.37 -1.28 -12.18
C PHE A 83 -4.14 -1.04 -13.08
N PRO A 84 -3.88 -1.89 -14.09
CA PRO A 84 -2.85 -1.61 -15.08
C PRO A 84 -3.21 -0.38 -15.91
N VAL A 85 -2.16 0.31 -16.40
CA VAL A 85 -2.30 1.55 -17.17
C VAL A 85 -3.00 1.29 -18.50
N TYR A 86 -3.84 2.23 -18.92
CA TYR A 86 -4.55 2.21 -20.19
C TYR A 86 -3.55 2.07 -21.36
N GLY A 87 -3.76 1.10 -22.25
CA GLY A 87 -2.82 0.76 -23.34
C GLY A 87 -1.74 -0.26 -22.98
N GLU A 88 -1.61 -0.63 -21.70
CA GLU A 88 -0.69 -1.66 -21.19
C GLU A 88 -1.43 -2.82 -20.51
N GLN A 89 -2.75 -2.86 -20.68
CA GLN A 89 -3.65 -3.82 -20.04
C GLN A 89 -3.38 -5.29 -20.41
N ASP A 90 -2.79 -5.55 -21.58
CA ASP A 90 -2.38 -6.89 -22.02
C ASP A 90 -1.06 -7.35 -21.37
N SER A 91 -0.31 -6.43 -20.75
CA SER A 91 0.93 -6.76 -20.03
C SER A 91 0.67 -7.53 -18.73
N VAL A 92 -0.55 -7.47 -18.17
CA VAL A 92 -0.94 -8.20 -16.95
C VAL A 92 -2.00 -9.24 -17.28
N LYS A 93 -1.68 -10.53 -17.08
CA LYS A 93 -2.65 -11.61 -17.30
C LYS A 93 -3.87 -11.43 -16.40
N LYS A 94 -5.06 -11.73 -16.93
CA LYS A 94 -6.34 -11.62 -16.20
C LYS A 94 -6.34 -12.37 -14.85
N SER A 95 -5.69 -13.53 -14.77
CA SER A 95 -5.56 -14.30 -13.53
C SER A 95 -4.81 -13.56 -12.42
N TRP A 96 -3.73 -12.84 -12.76
CA TRP A 96 -2.97 -12.03 -11.79
C TRP A 96 -3.80 -10.84 -11.27
N ARG A 97 -4.66 -10.25 -12.11
CA ARG A 97 -5.55 -9.15 -11.71
C ARG A 97 -6.57 -9.62 -10.66
N TRP A 98 -7.21 -10.76 -10.91
CA TRP A 98 -8.14 -11.37 -9.95
C TRP A 98 -7.44 -11.86 -8.68
N GLY A 99 -6.26 -12.46 -8.82
CA GLY A 99 -5.44 -12.86 -7.67
C GLY A 99 -5.04 -11.67 -6.79
N ALA A 100 -4.61 -10.56 -7.39
CA ALA A 100 -4.27 -9.33 -6.67
C ALA A 100 -5.50 -8.71 -5.99
N LEU A 101 -6.66 -8.71 -6.65
CA LEU A 101 -7.91 -8.21 -6.07
C LEU A 101 -8.34 -9.07 -4.87
N ALA A 102 -8.30 -10.38 -5.01
CA ALA A 102 -8.60 -11.32 -3.93
C ALA A 102 -7.61 -11.14 -2.76
N LEU A 103 -6.31 -11.03 -3.04
CA LEU A 103 -5.29 -10.79 -2.02
C LEU A 103 -5.51 -9.47 -1.28
N TYR A 104 -5.81 -8.39 -2.01
CA TYR A 104 -6.08 -7.08 -1.41
C TYR A 104 -7.32 -7.13 -0.52
N THR A 105 -8.43 -7.67 -1.02
CA THR A 105 -9.70 -7.70 -0.27
C THR A 105 -9.62 -8.63 0.93
N ALA A 106 -9.10 -9.86 0.76
CA ALA A 106 -8.91 -10.80 1.86
C ALA A 106 -7.94 -10.24 2.91
N GLY A 107 -6.81 -9.65 2.49
CA GLY A 107 -5.87 -9.01 3.42
C GLY A 107 -6.50 -7.86 4.20
N ALA A 108 -7.33 -7.03 3.55
CA ALA A 108 -8.02 -5.93 4.23
C ALA A 108 -9.03 -6.45 5.26
N ILE A 109 -9.81 -7.48 4.93
CA ILE A 109 -10.78 -8.11 5.84
C ILE A 109 -10.06 -8.74 7.03
N LEU A 110 -8.99 -9.49 6.77
CA LEU A 110 -8.19 -10.12 7.82
C LEU A 110 -7.60 -9.09 8.77
N LEU A 111 -6.97 -8.03 8.25
CA LEU A 111 -6.41 -6.96 9.08
C LEU A 111 -7.47 -6.20 9.87
N TYR A 112 -8.66 -6.01 9.30
CA TYR A 112 -9.77 -5.37 10.01
C TYR A 112 -10.33 -6.28 11.12
N ALA A 113 -10.47 -7.58 10.87
CA ALA A 113 -10.99 -8.54 11.83
C ALA A 113 -9.98 -8.91 12.93
N TRP A 114 -8.68 -8.78 12.64
CA TRP A 114 -7.59 -9.21 13.52
C TRP A 114 -7.70 -8.71 14.97
N PRO A 115 -7.93 -7.40 15.24
CA PRO A 115 -8.03 -6.89 16.60
C PRO A 115 -9.19 -7.53 17.37
N PHE A 116 -10.32 -7.79 16.72
CA PHE A 116 -11.49 -8.38 17.34
C PHE A 116 -11.34 -9.87 17.65
N ILE A 117 -10.50 -10.59 16.90
CA ILE A 117 -10.27 -12.03 17.10
C ILE A 117 -9.26 -12.27 18.21
N PHE A 118 -8.15 -11.52 18.24
CA PHE A 118 -7.02 -11.79 19.13
C PHE A 118 -6.92 -10.85 20.32
N HIS A 119 -7.54 -9.67 20.24
CA HIS A 119 -7.58 -8.69 21.32
C HIS A 119 -9.01 -8.17 21.56
N PRO A 120 -9.98 -9.04 21.90
CA PRO A 120 -11.39 -8.65 22.05
C PRO A 120 -11.68 -7.69 23.22
N PHE A 121 -10.68 -7.29 24.02
CA PHE A 121 -10.85 -6.52 25.26
C PHE A 121 -9.98 -5.25 25.32
N PHE A 122 -9.88 -4.46 24.24
CA PHE A 122 -9.33 -3.09 24.34
C PHE A 122 -10.28 -2.08 25.02
N ASP A 123 -11.30 -2.55 25.73
CA ASP A 123 -12.23 -1.75 26.54
C ASP A 123 -11.95 -1.97 28.04
N LEU A 124 -10.81 -1.48 28.57
CA LEU A 124 -10.61 -1.12 29.98
C LEU A 124 -9.58 0.03 30.08
#